data_AF-A0A962VF33-F1
#
_entry.id   AF-A0A962VF33-F1
#
_cell.length_a   1.000
_cell.length_b   1.000
_cell.length_c   1.000
_cell.angle_alpha   90.00
_cell.angle_beta   90.00
_cell.angle_gamma   90.00
#
_symmetry.space_group_name_H-M   'P 1'
#
loop_
_entity.id
_entity.type
_entity.pdbx_description
1 polymer ?
#
loop_
_entity_poly.entity_id
_entity_poly.type
_entity_poly.pdbx_seq_one_letter_code
_entity_poly.pdbx_strand_id
1 'polypeptide(L)' 'MPQALTIALSKGRIFKETLPLLACAGIIPTADPERSRKLILPTNQADIKLVIVRATDVPTYVQYGAADLGVAGK' A
#
# COMPACT_ATOMS: atom_id res chain seq x y z
N MET A 1 -22.01 3.05 1.48
CA MET A 1 -20.69 3.70 1.52
C MET A 1 -19.77 2.87 0.64
N PRO A 2 -19.00 3.44 -0.30
CA PRO A 2 -18.06 2.65 -1.08
C PRO A 2 -17.06 1.96 -0.13
N GLN A 3 -16.76 0.69 -0.40
CA GLN A 3 -15.80 -0.10 0.37
C GLN A 3 -14.40 0.47 0.13
N ALA A 4 -13.75 0.98 1.18
CA ALA A 4 -12.39 1.50 1.06
C ALA A 4 -11.38 0.34 0.85
N LEU A 5 -10.65 0.38 -0.25
CA LEU A 5 -9.62 -0.59 -0.63
C LEU A 5 -8.30 -0.30 0.11
N THR A 6 -7.76 -1.34 0.72
CA THR A 6 -6.51 -1.30 1.49
C THR A 6 -5.45 -2.14 0.78
N ILE A 7 -4.33 -1.52 0.42
CA ILE A 7 -3.23 -2.20 -0.28
C ILE A 7 -2.02 -2.30 0.65
N ALA A 8 -1.58 -3.52 0.97
CA ALA A 8 -0.39 -3.78 1.77
C ALA A 8 0.89 -3.77 0.93
N LEU A 9 1.84 -2.92 1.30
CA LEU A 9 3.15 -2.78 0.67
C LEU A 9 4.25 -2.83 1.73
N SER A 10 5.46 -3.20 1.30
CA SER A 10 6.65 -3.12 2.13
C SER A 10 7.59 -2.02 1.68
N LYS A 11 8.27 -1.37 2.63
CA LYS A 11 9.24 -0.30 2.35
C LYS A 11 10.40 -0.80 1.47
N GLY A 12 11.11 0.14 0.87
CA GLY A 12 12.31 -0.12 0.09
C GLY A 12 11.97 -0.46 -1.35
N ARG A 13 12.56 -1.53 -1.88
CA ARG A 13 12.53 -1.87 -3.31
C ARG A 13 11.12 -2.11 -3.84
N ILE A 14 10.33 -2.95 -3.15
CA ILE A 14 8.95 -3.27 -3.57
C ILE A 14 8.12 -2.00 -3.69
N PHE A 15 8.17 -1.11 -2.69
CA PHE A 15 7.44 0.15 -2.75
C PHE A 15 7.84 1.01 -3.97
N LYS A 16 9.14 1.20 -4.19
CA LYS A 16 9.67 2.01 -5.31
C LYS A 16 9.26 1.47 -6.67
N GLU A 17 9.31 0.15 -6.84
CA GLU A 17 8.93 -0.51 -8.09
C GLU A 17 7.41 -0.58 -8.29
N THR A 18 6.64 -0.56 -7.20
CA THR A 18 5.17 -0.59 -7.25
C THR A 18 4.57 0.78 -7.52
N LEU A 19 5.25 1.87 -7.12
CA LEU A 19 4.76 3.24 -7.33
C LEU A 19 4.41 3.57 -8.79
N PRO A 20 5.28 3.30 -9.78
CA PRO A 20 4.94 3.52 -11.19
C PRO A 20 3.70 2.73 -11.63
N LEU A 21 3.53 1.51 -11.14
CA LEU A 21 2.38 0.65 -11.47
C LEU A 21 1.08 1.22 -10.87
N LEU A 22 1.13 1.68 -9.63
CA LEU A 22 0.00 2.36 -8.98
C LEU A 22 -0.33 3.68 -9.69
N ALA A 23 0.68 4.44 -10.12
CA ALA A 23 0.48 5.68 -10.87
C ALA A 23 -0.19 5.43 -12.22
N CYS A 24 0.15 4.34 -12.93
CA CYS A 24 -0.57 3.92 -14.14
C CYS A 24 -2.05 3.63 -13.88
N ALA A 25 -2.41 3.18 -12.68
CA ALA A 25 -3.79 3.00 -12.23
C ALA A 25 -4.42 4.28 -11.63
N GLY A 26 -3.72 5.43 -11.69
CA GLY A 26 -4.19 6.71 -11.14
C GLY A 26 -4.14 6.80 -9.62
N ILE A 27 -3.38 5.92 -8.95
CA ILE A 27 -3.24 5.86 -7.50
C ILE A 27 -1.88 6.46 -7.11
N ILE A 28 -1.91 7.60 -6.42
CA ILE A 28 -0.72 8.35 -6.02
C ILE A 28 -0.79 8.61 -4.51
N PRO A 29 0.19 8.16 -3.71
CA PRO A 29 0.24 8.47 -2.28
C PRO A 29 0.40 9.98 -2.06
N THR A 30 -0.32 10.54 -1.09
CA THR A 30 -0.25 11.99 -0.78
C THR A 30 0.97 12.36 0.08
N ALA A 31 1.68 11.37 0.59
CA ALA A 31 2.84 11.55 1.45
C ALA A 31 3.97 10.64 1.00
N ASP A 32 5.19 11.17 1.07
CA ASP A 32 6.41 10.41 0.80
C ASP A 32 6.67 9.38 1.92
N PRO A 33 6.62 8.07 1.65
CA PRO A 33 6.88 7.01 2.62
C PRO A 33 8.34 6.93 3.09
N GLU A 34 9.28 7.47 2.32
CA GLU A 34 10.69 7.49 2.73
C GLU A 34 10.90 8.48 3.88
N ARG A 35 10.15 9.58 3.87
CA ARG A 35 10.18 10.61 4.91
C ARG A 35 9.14 10.36 6.01
N SER A 36 8.05 9.68 5.68
CA SER A 36 6.96 9.42 6.61
C SER A 36 7.19 8.17 7.47
N ARG A 37 6.96 8.31 8.78
CA ARG A 37 6.85 7.20 9.74
C ARG A 37 5.41 6.67 9.85
N LYS A 38 4.46 7.22 9.10
CA LYS A 38 3.07 6.74 9.11
C LYS A 38 3.01 5.35 8.47
N LEU A 39 2.28 4.45 9.12
CA LEU A 39 2.01 3.11 8.58
C LEU A 39 0.85 3.11 7.59
N ILE A 40 -0.08 4.07 7.70
CA ILE A 40 -1.18 4.24 6.75
C ILE A 40 -0.91 5.51 5.95
N LEU A 41 -0.82 5.37 4.63
CA LEU A 41 -0.63 6.47 3.70
C LEU A 41 -1.91 6.68 2.89
N PRO A 42 -2.55 7.85 3.00
CA PRO A 42 -3.64 8.19 2.11
C PRO A 42 -3.13 8.35 0.68
N THR A 43 -4.04 8.17 -0.27
CA THR A 43 -3.79 8.43 -1.69
C THR A 43 -4.65 9.60 -2.16
N ASN A 44 -4.45 10.01 -3.40
CA ASN A 44 -5.33 10.97 -4.09
C ASN A 44 -6.79 10.48 -4.23
N GLN A 45 -7.06 9.19 -4.00
CA GLN A 45 -8.40 8.62 -4.01
C GLN A 45 -8.86 8.34 -2.57
N ALA A 46 -10.00 8.90 -2.17
CA ALA A 46 -10.52 8.79 -0.81
C ALA A 46 -10.80 7.33 -0.39
N ASP A 47 -11.14 6.49 -1.37
CA ASP A 47 -11.49 5.08 -1.15
C ASP A 47 -10.26 4.16 -1.24
N ILE A 48 -9.04 4.67 -1.39
CA ILE A 48 -7.83 3.86 -1.50
C ILE A 48 -6.77 4.33 -0.50
N LYS A 49 -6.27 3.40 0.31
CA LYS A 49 -5.19 3.62 1.28
C LYS A 49 -4.11 2.57 1.15
N LEU A 50 -2.88 2.99 1.35
CA LEU A 50 -1.72 2.09 1.38
C LEU A 50 -1.36 1.81 2.84
N VAL A 51 -1.17 0.56 3.20
CA VAL A 51 -0.61 0.17 4.49
C VAL A 51 0.82 -0.33 4.30
N ILE A 52 1.73 0.27 5.05
CA ILE A 52 3.15 0.01 5.00
C ILE A 52 3.50 -0.94 6.14
N VAL A 53 3.85 -2.18 5.77
CA VAL A 53 4.17 -3.27 6.70
C VAL A 53 5.55 -3.86 6.36
N ARG A 54 6.04 -4.80 7.17
CA ARG A 54 7.24 -5.56 6.79
C ARG A 54 6.90 -6.50 5.64
N ALA A 55 7.87 -6.80 4.79
CA ALA A 55 7.68 -7.69 3.62
C ALA A 55 7.09 -9.05 4.01
N THR A 56 7.55 -9.62 5.13
CA THR A 56 7.05 -10.90 5.68
C THR A 56 5.61 -10.84 6.15
N ASP A 57 5.10 -9.64 6.47
CA ASP A 57 3.78 -9.46 7.06
C ASP A 57 2.71 -9.16 5.98
N VAL A 58 3.10 -8.87 4.73
CA VAL A 58 2.16 -8.61 3.63
C VAL A 58 1.18 -9.78 3.40
N PRO A 59 1.62 -11.05 3.28
CA PRO A 59 0.70 -12.17 3.07
C PRO A 59 -0.29 -12.32 4.23
N THR A 60 0.18 -12.15 5.47
CA THR A 60 -0.64 -12.21 6.69
C THR A 60 -1.75 -11.16 6.67
N TYR A 61 -1.43 -9.92 6.27
CA TYR A 61 -2.43 -8.85 6.21
C TYR A 61 -3.53 -9.15 5.18
N VAL A 62 -3.15 -9.69 4.03
CA VAL A 62 -4.11 -10.08 2.98
C VAL A 62 -4.94 -11.29 3.42
N GLN A 63 -4.30 -12.32 3.98
CA GLN A 63 -4.97 -13.55 4.43
C GLN A 63 -6.05 -13.29 5.49
N TYR A 64 -5.79 -12.38 6.43
CA TYR A 64 -6.74 -12.06 7.51
C TYR A 64 -7.67 -10.88 7.18
N GLY A 65 -7.63 -10.34 5.96
CA GLY A 65 -8.49 -9.23 5.53
C GLY A 65 -8.16 -7.88 6.17
N ALA A 66 -6.99 -7.74 6.80
CA ALA A 66 -6.49 -6.44 7.25
C ALA A 66 -6.05 -5.55 6.06
N ALA A 67 -5.73 -6.18 4.93
CA ALA A 67 -5.62 -5.55 3.62
C ALA A 67 -6.39 -6.38 2.59
N ASP A 68 -6.97 -5.72 1.58
CA ASP A 68 -7.72 -6.37 0.51
C ASP A 68 -6.77 -6.92 -0.57
N LEU A 69 -5.63 -6.25 -0.77
CA LEU A 69 -4.61 -6.57 -1.76
C LEU A 69 -3.22 -6.34 -1.17
N GLY A 70 -2.20 -6.97 -1.74
CA GLY A 70 -0.82 -6.69 -1.35
C GLY A 70 0.22 -7.14 -2.38
N VAL A 71 1.40 -6.51 -2.33
CA VAL A 71 2.56 -6.89 -3.14
C VAL A 71 3.60 -7.55 -2.25
N ALA A 72 3.73 -8.87 -2.38
CA ALA A 72 4.69 -9.67 -1.64
C ALA A 72 5.86 -10.09 -2.55
N GLY A 73 7.04 -10.28 -1.95
CA GLY A 73 8.14 -10.98 -2.61
C GLY A 73 7.80 -12.45 -2.81
N LYS A 74 8.42 -13.07 -3.81
CA LYS A 74 8.35 -14.52 -4.03
C LYS A 74 9.09 -15.29 -2.93
#